data_AF-A0A1C4JR88-F1
#
_entry.id   AF-A0A1C4JR88-F1
#
_cell.length_a   1.000
_cell.length_b   1.000
_cell.length_c   1.000
_cell.angle_alpha   90.00
_cell.angle_beta   90.00
_cell.angle_gamma   90.00
#
_symmetry.space_group_name_H-M   'P 1'
#
loop_
_entity.id
_entity.type
_entity.pdbx_description
1 polymer ?
#
loop_
_entity_poly.entity_id
_entity_poly.type
_entity_poly.pdbx_seq_one_letter_code
_entity_poly.pdbx_strand_id
1 'polypeptide(L)'
;MPGIGPPSPSPPGYCDPVLLSASRSLLPVNPTLGVLMCVLLLVAAGVVRVFRLSPDEGTNRSRQVLIAGVRAAVQLGAVSLVITWAVTNIAGLFAFLLVMFAVAVRTAGRRLTPNGTWWLTAAPLAVGVVPAVLALLLTGLVPLKGISLVPLTGILLGGALTATVLAGRRALDELRTRKGEVEAALALGLLDRDARLEIARPAASDALLPGLDQTRTVGLVTLPGAFVGVLLGGASPLAAGAVQLFVLLALMAVQSLAVSVTVELVARGRINRD
;
A
#
# COMPACT_ATOMS: atom_id res chain seq x y z
N MET A 1 12.76 -44.78 -45.46
CA MET A 1 12.87 -44.03 -44.19
C MET A 1 13.72 -42.79 -44.43
N PRO A 2 13.13 -41.61 -44.65
CA PRO A 2 13.86 -40.35 -44.81
C PRO A 2 14.18 -39.77 -43.42
N GLY A 3 15.47 -39.53 -43.15
CA GLY A 3 15.96 -39.01 -41.88
C GLY A 3 15.55 -37.57 -41.64
N ILE A 4 15.06 -37.30 -40.43
CA ILE A 4 14.78 -35.96 -39.90
C ILE A 4 16.12 -35.40 -39.39
N GLY A 5 16.71 -34.47 -40.14
CA GLY A 5 17.88 -33.71 -39.68
C GLY A 5 17.52 -32.72 -38.55
N PRO A 6 18.49 -32.28 -37.73
CA PRO A 6 18.23 -31.34 -36.64
C PRO A 6 17.77 -29.97 -37.16
N PRO A 7 16.90 -29.24 -36.42
CA PRO A 7 16.41 -27.94 -36.84
C PRO A 7 17.55 -26.91 -36.91
N SER A 8 17.56 -26.14 -38.00
CA SER A 8 18.51 -25.05 -38.24
C SER A 8 18.41 -23.94 -37.18
N PRO A 9 19.53 -23.32 -36.77
CA PRO A 9 19.50 -22.19 -35.85
C PRO A 9 18.84 -20.97 -36.51
N SER A 10 17.83 -20.41 -35.85
CA SER A 10 17.17 -19.16 -36.24
C SER A 10 18.16 -17.98 -36.21
N PRO A 11 18.11 -17.05 -37.19
CA PRO A 11 19.07 -15.95 -37.28
C PRO A 11 18.87 -14.92 -36.14
N PRO A 12 19.95 -14.30 -35.63
CA PRO A 12 19.85 -13.28 -34.60
C PRO A 12 19.44 -11.94 -35.25
N GLY A 13 18.18 -11.52 -35.07
CA GLY A 13 17.76 -10.20 -35.55
C GLY A 13 16.28 -9.94 -35.78
N TYR A 14 15.38 -10.92 -35.62
CA TYR A 14 13.95 -10.65 -35.61
C TYR A 14 13.51 -10.23 -34.20
N CYS A 15 13.57 -8.93 -33.89
CA CYS A 15 12.66 -8.40 -32.88
C CYS A 15 11.25 -8.55 -33.42
N ASP A 16 10.46 -9.49 -32.88
CA ASP A 16 9.09 -9.70 -33.34
C ASP A 16 8.32 -8.37 -33.36
N PRO A 17 7.73 -7.97 -34.52
CA PRO A 17 6.88 -6.79 -34.59
C PRO A 17 5.65 -6.91 -33.65
N VAL A 18 5.33 -8.13 -33.21
CA VAL A 18 4.31 -8.42 -32.19
C VAL A 18 4.73 -7.93 -30.79
N LEU A 19 6.01 -8.03 -30.40
CA LEU A 19 6.51 -7.53 -29.11
C LEU A 19 6.58 -5.99 -29.08
N LEU A 20 6.95 -5.37 -30.21
CA LEU A 20 6.93 -3.91 -30.38
C LEU A 20 5.50 -3.34 -30.47
N SER A 21 4.57 -4.11 -31.04
CA SER A 21 3.13 -3.81 -31.03
C SER A 21 2.52 -3.94 -29.64
N ALA A 22 2.80 -5.02 -28.90
CA ALA A 22 2.31 -5.28 -27.54
C ALA A 22 2.67 -4.14 -26.57
N SER A 23 3.88 -3.58 -26.71
CA SER A 23 4.36 -2.44 -25.92
C SER A 23 3.61 -1.13 -26.21
N ARG A 24 3.08 -0.96 -27.44
CA ARG A 24 2.24 0.20 -27.83
C ARG A 24 0.75 -0.01 -27.59
N SER A 25 0.29 -1.23 -27.31
CA SER A 25 -1.13 -1.61 -27.40
C SER A 25 -1.81 -1.91 -26.07
N LEU A 26 -1.12 -1.87 -24.93
CA LEU A 26 -1.79 -2.16 -23.66
C LEU A 26 -2.73 -1.04 -23.20
N LEU A 27 -2.32 0.24 -23.29
CA LEU A 27 -3.18 1.43 -23.15
C LEU A 27 -2.50 2.64 -23.81
N PRO A 28 -2.92 3.09 -25.01
CA PRO A 28 -2.29 4.22 -25.68
C PRO A 28 -2.49 5.50 -24.86
N VAL A 29 -1.39 6.21 -24.54
CA VAL A 29 -1.43 7.52 -23.87
C VAL A 29 -1.86 8.57 -24.88
N ASN A 30 -3.17 8.71 -25.06
CA ASN A 30 -3.80 9.61 -26.01
C ASN A 30 -4.87 10.47 -25.32
N PRO A 31 -5.44 11.49 -25.99
CA PRO A 31 -6.52 12.29 -25.43
C PRO A 31 -7.72 11.46 -24.98
N THR A 32 -8.00 10.34 -25.66
CA THR A 32 -9.09 9.41 -25.32
C THR A 32 -8.90 8.80 -23.92
N LEU A 33 -7.67 8.42 -23.55
CA LEU A 33 -7.35 7.94 -22.20
C LEU A 33 -7.64 9.03 -21.16
N GLY A 34 -7.25 10.28 -21.44
CA GLY A 34 -7.53 11.43 -20.57
C GLY A 34 -9.04 11.65 -20.36
N VAL A 35 -9.82 11.63 -21.45
CA VAL A 35 -11.28 11.73 -21.40
C VAL A 35 -11.87 10.58 -20.58
N LEU A 36 -11.42 9.34 -20.80
CA LEU A 36 -11.91 8.18 -20.06
C LEU A 36 -11.62 8.28 -18.57
N MET A 37 -10.41 8.72 -18.18
CA MET A 37 -10.07 8.95 -16.77
C MET A 37 -10.95 10.02 -16.12
N CYS A 38 -11.22 11.13 -16.84
CA CYS A 38 -12.14 12.17 -16.37
C CYS A 38 -13.56 11.63 -16.19
N VAL A 39 -14.08 10.88 -17.17
CA VAL A 39 -15.41 10.27 -17.11
C VAL A 39 -15.50 9.32 -15.92
N LEU A 40 -14.53 8.42 -15.74
CA LEU A 40 -14.51 7.49 -14.60
C LEU A 40 -14.49 8.22 -13.25
N LEU A 41 -13.70 9.29 -13.13
CA LEU A 41 -13.63 10.09 -11.92
C LEU A 41 -14.95 10.81 -11.62
N LEU A 42 -15.60 11.37 -12.65
CA LEU A 42 -16.91 12.02 -12.54
C LEU A 42 -18.02 11.01 -12.20
N VAL A 43 -18.00 9.83 -12.80
CA VAL A 43 -18.93 8.74 -12.47
C VAL A 43 -18.75 8.33 -11.01
N ALA A 44 -17.52 8.11 -10.54
CA ALA A 44 -17.26 7.76 -9.14
C ALA A 44 -17.76 8.85 -8.17
N ALA A 45 -17.48 10.12 -8.47
CA ALA A 45 -17.97 11.25 -7.66
C ALA A 45 -19.50 11.38 -7.71
N GLY A 46 -20.10 11.16 -8.89
CA GLY A 46 -21.54 11.19 -9.12
C GLY A 46 -22.27 10.10 -8.34
N VAL A 47 -21.78 8.86 -8.38
CA VAL A 47 -22.33 7.73 -7.59
C VAL A 47 -22.26 8.05 -6.10
N VAL A 48 -21.14 8.52 -5.58
CA VAL A 48 -21.01 8.91 -4.16
C VAL A 48 -22.00 10.01 -3.78
N ARG A 49 -22.28 10.95 -4.69
CA ARG A 49 -23.26 12.02 -4.47
C ARG A 49 -24.70 11.52 -4.51
N VAL A 50 -25.05 10.67 -5.47
CA VAL A 50 -26.41 10.14 -5.65
C VAL A 50 -26.80 9.21 -4.50
N PHE A 51 -25.91 8.31 -4.10
CA PHE A 51 -26.16 7.36 -3.01
C PHE A 51 -25.93 7.95 -1.61
N ARG A 52 -25.63 9.25 -1.50
CA ARG A 52 -25.39 9.95 -0.24
C ARG A 52 -24.42 9.21 0.69
N LEU A 53 -23.32 8.69 0.16
CA LEU A 53 -22.28 7.95 0.91
C LEU A 53 -21.41 8.86 1.79
N SER A 54 -21.98 9.96 2.30
CA SER A 54 -21.37 10.94 3.19
C SER A 54 -21.90 10.72 4.61
N PRO A 55 -21.04 10.45 5.61
CA PRO A 55 -21.47 10.23 6.99
C PRO A 55 -22.17 11.44 7.63
N ASP A 56 -21.77 12.67 7.26
CA ASP A 56 -22.29 13.92 7.82
C ASP A 56 -22.58 14.94 6.69
N GLU A 57 -23.57 15.83 6.90
CA GLU A 57 -23.94 16.90 5.95
C GLU A 57 -22.79 17.87 5.63
N GLY A 58 -21.82 18.03 6.54
CA GLY A 58 -20.63 18.86 6.34
C GLY A 58 -19.51 18.18 5.54
N THR A 59 -19.54 16.86 5.37
CA THR A 59 -18.43 16.11 4.77
C THR A 59 -18.76 15.71 3.34
N ASN A 60 -18.46 16.54 2.35
CA ASN A 60 -18.77 16.22 0.95
C ASN A 60 -17.80 15.16 0.36
N ARG A 61 -18.17 13.88 0.44
CA ARG A 61 -17.33 12.75 -0.01
C ARG A 61 -17.10 12.76 -1.53
N SER A 62 -18.07 13.26 -2.32
CA SER A 62 -17.90 13.42 -3.77
C SER A 62 -16.76 14.38 -4.10
N ARG A 63 -16.65 15.50 -3.38
CA ARG A 63 -15.53 16.45 -3.53
C ARG A 63 -14.20 15.82 -3.11
N GLN A 64 -14.19 14.96 -2.08
CA GLN A 64 -12.97 14.25 -1.67
C GLN A 64 -12.50 13.26 -2.75
N VAL A 65 -13.42 12.57 -3.44
CA VAL A 65 -13.10 11.70 -4.58
C VAL A 65 -12.45 12.51 -5.71
N LEU A 66 -13.05 13.64 -6.10
CA LEU A 66 -12.50 14.51 -7.14
C LEU A 66 -11.11 15.04 -6.79
N ILE A 67 -10.95 15.58 -5.56
CA ILE A 67 -9.67 16.10 -5.09
C ILE A 67 -8.61 14.98 -5.05
N ALA A 68 -8.98 13.77 -4.60
CA ALA A 68 -8.07 12.64 -4.57
C ALA A 68 -7.62 12.24 -5.99
N GLY A 69 -8.54 12.19 -6.95
CA GLY A 69 -8.22 11.87 -8.34
C GLY A 69 -7.28 12.89 -8.99
N VAL A 70 -7.59 14.18 -8.87
CA VAL A 70 -6.74 15.26 -9.40
C VAL A 70 -5.38 15.26 -8.72
N ARG A 71 -5.34 15.12 -7.39
CA ARG A 71 -4.09 15.03 -6.63
C ARG A 71 -3.26 13.83 -7.08
N ALA A 72 -3.87 12.67 -7.30
CA ALA A 72 -3.16 11.47 -7.77
C ALA A 72 -2.54 11.69 -9.15
N ALA A 73 -3.27 12.31 -10.09
CA ALA A 73 -2.74 12.63 -11.41
C ALA A 73 -1.51 13.57 -11.33
N VAL A 74 -1.61 14.66 -10.55
CA VAL A 74 -0.50 15.59 -10.33
C VAL A 74 0.68 14.91 -9.63
N GLN A 75 0.42 14.10 -8.60
CA GLN A 75 1.46 13.40 -7.86
C GLN A 75 2.20 12.38 -8.72
N LEU A 76 1.51 11.58 -9.53
CA LEU A 76 2.13 10.61 -10.43
C LEU A 76 2.95 11.31 -11.52
N GLY A 77 2.44 12.42 -12.08
CA GLY A 77 3.20 13.26 -13.00
C GLY A 77 4.49 13.79 -12.37
N ALA A 78 4.40 14.35 -11.16
CA ALA A 78 5.58 14.85 -10.44
C ALA A 78 6.59 13.72 -10.10
N VAL A 79 6.11 12.58 -9.60
CA VAL A 79 6.96 11.42 -9.28
C VAL A 79 7.68 10.91 -10.54
N SER A 80 7.01 10.90 -11.69
CA SER A 80 7.63 10.48 -12.95
C SER A 80 8.84 11.33 -13.36
N LEU A 81 8.86 12.61 -12.99
CA LEU A 81 10.00 13.52 -13.24
C LEU A 81 11.14 13.29 -12.24
N VAL A 82 10.80 13.00 -10.99
CA VAL A 82 11.76 12.89 -9.88
C VAL A 82 12.42 11.51 -9.83
N ILE A 83 11.74 10.46 -10.30
CA ILE A 83 12.21 9.08 -10.14
C ILE A 83 13.53 8.83 -10.88
N THR A 84 13.73 9.46 -12.04
CA THR A 84 14.99 9.38 -12.79
C THR A 84 16.17 9.89 -11.95
N TRP A 85 15.99 11.03 -11.26
CA TRP A 85 16.98 11.57 -10.34
C TRP A 85 17.17 10.68 -9.10
N ALA A 86 16.07 10.22 -8.50
CA ALA A 86 16.11 9.39 -7.29
C ALA A 86 16.81 8.04 -7.49
N VAL A 87 16.73 7.47 -8.70
CA VAL A 87 17.32 6.16 -9.02
C VAL A 87 18.81 6.26 -9.41
N THR A 88 19.31 7.46 -9.76
CA THR A 88 20.68 7.63 -10.29
C THR A 88 21.76 7.66 -9.20
N ASN A 89 21.49 8.21 -8.01
CA ASN A 89 22.45 8.31 -6.91
C ASN A 89 21.90 7.74 -5.60
N ILE A 90 22.74 7.08 -4.80
CA ILE A 90 22.36 6.45 -3.52
C ILE A 90 21.76 7.48 -2.55
N ALA A 91 22.31 8.69 -2.48
CA ALA A 91 21.76 9.77 -1.66
C ALA A 91 20.34 10.17 -2.10
N GLY A 92 20.10 10.23 -3.42
CA GLY A 92 18.78 10.51 -3.99
C GLY A 92 17.76 9.43 -3.65
N LEU A 93 18.17 8.16 -3.66
CA LEU A 93 17.34 7.03 -3.25
C LEU A 93 16.90 7.16 -1.79
N PHE A 94 17.84 7.35 -0.86
CA PHE A 94 17.50 7.48 0.56
C PHE A 94 16.66 8.74 0.83
N ALA A 95 16.95 9.86 0.17
CA ALA A 95 16.13 11.06 0.27
C ALA A 95 14.69 10.80 -0.21
N PHE A 96 14.52 10.08 -1.31
CA PHE A 96 13.20 9.71 -1.83
C PHE A 96 12.44 8.79 -0.88
N LEU A 97 13.11 7.75 -0.33
CA LEU A 97 12.52 6.86 0.66
C LEU A 97 12.11 7.61 1.93
N LEU A 98 12.91 8.58 2.38
CA LEU A 98 12.61 9.42 3.54
C LEU A 98 11.38 10.30 3.29
N VAL A 99 11.28 10.92 2.11
CA VAL A 99 10.10 11.70 1.71
C VAL A 99 8.87 10.80 1.66
N MET A 100 8.99 9.62 1.07
CA MET A 100 7.90 8.64 0.99
C MET A 100 7.42 8.22 2.38
N PHE A 101 8.35 7.95 3.30
CA PHE A 101 8.03 7.65 4.70
C PHE A 101 7.35 8.83 5.40
N ALA A 102 7.89 10.05 5.28
CA ALA A 102 7.32 11.25 5.90
C ALA A 102 5.89 11.54 5.41
N VAL A 103 5.64 11.38 4.11
CA VAL A 103 4.30 11.51 3.51
C VAL A 103 3.37 10.42 4.04
N ALA A 104 3.85 9.18 4.18
CA ALA A 104 3.06 8.08 4.72
C ALA A 104 2.67 8.32 6.19
N VAL A 105 3.61 8.74 7.03
CA VAL A 105 3.36 9.12 8.45
C VAL A 105 2.37 10.26 8.54
N ARG A 106 2.59 11.35 7.79
CA ARG A 106 1.66 12.49 7.78
C ARG A 106 0.27 12.08 7.35
N THR A 107 0.16 11.21 6.35
CA THR A 107 -1.12 10.74 5.83
C THR A 107 -1.83 9.81 6.83
N ALA A 108 -1.11 8.87 7.44
CA ALA A 108 -1.66 7.98 8.46
C ALA A 108 -2.10 8.77 9.70
N GLY A 109 -1.23 9.63 10.23
CA GLY A 109 -1.50 10.49 11.38
C GLY A 109 -2.73 11.36 11.19
N ARG A 110 -2.79 12.13 10.09
CA ARG A 110 -3.95 13.00 9.79
C ARG A 110 -5.25 12.24 9.57
N ARG A 111 -5.17 10.96 9.17
CA ARG A 111 -6.34 10.08 9.06
C ARG A 111 -6.75 9.48 10.40
N LEU A 112 -5.89 9.43 11.41
CA LEU A 112 -6.19 8.83 12.70
C LEU A 112 -6.63 9.86 13.74
N THR A 113 -5.87 10.94 13.85
CA THR A 113 -6.06 11.95 14.90
C THR A 113 -5.91 13.37 14.32
N PRO A 114 -6.75 14.33 14.73
CA PRO A 114 -6.60 15.73 14.34
C PRO A 114 -5.54 16.47 15.18
N ASN A 115 -5.17 15.91 16.34
CA ASN A 115 -4.32 16.54 17.35
C ASN A 115 -2.82 16.31 17.10
N GLY A 116 -1.99 16.80 18.04
CA GLY A 116 -0.53 16.74 17.96
C GLY A 116 0.09 15.34 18.02
N THR A 117 -0.69 14.28 18.26
CA THR A 117 -0.19 12.89 18.36
C THR A 117 0.05 12.23 17.01
N TRP A 118 -0.32 12.88 15.90
CA TRP A 118 -0.27 12.33 14.55
C TRP A 118 1.11 11.76 14.15
N TRP A 119 2.20 12.33 14.65
CA TRP A 119 3.57 11.88 14.35
C TRP A 119 3.91 10.52 14.98
N LEU A 120 3.19 10.09 16.01
CA LEU A 120 3.38 8.77 16.63
C LEU A 120 3.02 7.62 15.70
N THR A 121 2.31 7.90 14.61
CA THR A 121 2.11 6.93 13.51
C THR A 121 3.41 6.58 12.78
N ALA A 122 4.50 7.31 13.00
CA ALA A 122 5.82 6.90 12.55
C ALA A 122 6.25 5.55 13.14
N ALA A 123 5.88 5.26 14.39
CA ALA A 123 6.26 4.01 15.05
C ALA A 123 5.68 2.75 14.37
N PRO A 124 4.36 2.59 14.14
CA PRO A 124 3.83 1.41 13.48
C PRO A 124 4.32 1.26 12.03
N LEU A 125 4.52 2.38 11.31
CA LEU A 125 5.08 2.33 9.95
C LEU A 125 6.55 1.90 9.96
N ALA A 126 7.37 2.46 10.86
CA ALA A 126 8.79 2.12 10.96
C ALA A 126 9.00 0.67 11.44
N VAL A 127 8.32 0.27 12.51
CA VAL A 127 8.42 -1.08 13.07
C VAL A 127 7.95 -2.13 12.06
N GLY A 128 6.93 -1.83 11.26
CA GLY A 128 6.52 -2.71 10.17
C GLY A 128 7.56 -2.78 9.05
N VAL A 129 7.89 -1.64 8.44
CA VAL A 129 8.59 -1.60 7.15
C VAL A 129 10.11 -1.74 7.27
N VAL A 130 10.73 -1.13 8.29
CA VAL A 130 12.20 -1.10 8.41
C VAL A 130 12.78 -2.50 8.53
N PRO A 131 12.27 -3.42 9.37
CA PRO A 131 12.80 -4.79 9.44
C PRO A 131 12.68 -5.55 8.12
N ALA A 132 11.56 -5.39 7.39
CA ALA A 132 11.36 -6.05 6.11
C ALA A 132 12.35 -5.53 5.05
N VAL A 133 12.56 -4.22 4.98
CA VAL A 133 13.54 -3.62 4.07
C VAL A 133 14.97 -4.01 4.46
N LEU A 134 15.32 -3.98 5.75
CA LEU A 134 16.65 -4.40 6.21
C LEU A 134 16.91 -5.88 5.90
N ALA A 135 15.94 -6.77 6.11
CA ALA A 135 16.05 -8.18 5.78
C ALA A 135 16.35 -8.38 4.29
N LEU A 136 15.68 -7.63 3.40
CA LEU A 136 15.95 -7.66 1.96
C LEU A 136 17.36 -7.24 1.58
N LEU A 137 17.87 -6.18 2.23
CA LEU A 137 19.21 -5.67 1.97
C LEU A 137 20.29 -6.59 2.52
N LEU A 138 20.11 -7.12 3.73
CA LEU A 138 21.07 -7.99 4.40
C LEU A 138 21.17 -9.37 3.74
N THR A 139 20.05 -9.89 3.23
CA THR A 139 20.03 -11.17 2.50
C THR A 139 20.56 -11.05 1.08
N GLY A 140 20.76 -9.83 0.57
CA GLY A 140 21.15 -9.57 -0.82
C GLY A 140 20.09 -9.96 -1.84
N LEU A 141 18.86 -10.27 -1.40
CA LEU A 141 17.78 -10.75 -2.25
C LEU A 141 17.31 -9.65 -3.24
N VAL A 142 17.42 -8.39 -2.83
CA VAL A 142 17.12 -7.23 -3.67
C VAL A 142 18.37 -6.36 -3.80
N PRO A 143 18.81 -6.07 -5.04
CA PRO A 143 19.96 -5.20 -5.24
C PRO A 143 19.67 -3.79 -4.69
N LEU A 144 20.71 -3.13 -4.17
CA LEU A 144 20.68 -1.72 -3.73
C LEU A 144 20.57 -0.75 -4.92
N LYS A 145 19.54 -0.94 -5.75
CA LYS A 145 19.21 -0.12 -6.92
C LYS A 145 17.83 0.50 -6.71
N GLY A 146 17.72 1.80 -6.95
CA GLY A 146 16.47 2.53 -6.73
C GLY A 146 15.28 1.97 -7.50
N ILE A 147 15.51 1.41 -8.71
CA ILE A 147 14.47 0.83 -9.56
C ILE A 147 13.77 -0.39 -8.93
N SER A 148 14.44 -1.10 -8.01
CA SER A 148 13.87 -2.25 -7.31
C SER A 148 13.44 -1.89 -5.89
N LEU A 149 14.23 -1.08 -5.18
CA LEU A 149 13.98 -0.76 -3.78
C LEU A 149 12.79 0.21 -3.61
N VAL A 150 12.66 1.23 -4.49
CA VAL A 150 11.59 2.23 -4.38
C VAL A 150 10.20 1.60 -4.51
N PRO A 151 9.88 0.79 -5.54
CA PRO A 151 8.56 0.17 -5.65
C PRO A 151 8.27 -0.77 -4.49
N LEU A 152 9.26 -1.55 -4.05
CA LEU A 152 9.08 -2.56 -3.03
C LEU A 152 8.84 -1.91 -1.65
N THR A 153 9.65 -0.91 -1.27
CA THR A 153 9.38 -0.11 -0.06
C THR A 153 8.05 0.63 -0.17
N GLY A 154 7.68 1.14 -1.35
CA GLY A 154 6.41 1.81 -1.58
C GLY A 154 5.20 0.91 -1.32
N ILE A 155 5.25 -0.34 -1.80
CA ILE A 155 4.22 -1.36 -1.54
C ILE A 155 4.13 -1.64 -0.03
N LEU A 156 5.26 -1.89 0.65
CA LEU A 156 5.28 -2.17 2.08
C LEU A 156 4.76 -0.99 2.91
N LEU A 157 5.16 0.25 2.59
CA LEU A 157 4.64 1.46 3.25
C LEU A 157 3.15 1.67 3.01
N GLY A 158 2.66 1.42 1.79
CA GLY A 158 1.24 1.50 1.48
C GLY A 158 0.40 0.50 2.29
N GLY A 159 0.90 -0.73 2.43
CA GLY A 159 0.32 -1.77 3.28
C GLY A 159 0.29 -1.37 4.76
N ALA A 160 1.43 -0.92 5.30
CA ALA A 160 1.55 -0.45 6.68
C ALA A 160 0.60 0.72 6.97
N LEU A 161 0.57 1.74 6.09
CA LEU A 161 -0.31 2.90 6.21
C LEU A 161 -1.78 2.46 6.28
N THR A 162 -2.20 1.58 5.37
CA THR A 162 -3.59 1.12 5.30
C THR A 162 -3.99 0.37 6.58
N ALA A 163 -3.14 -0.57 7.02
CA ALA A 163 -3.36 -1.35 8.22
C ALA A 163 -3.38 -0.48 9.49
N THR A 164 -2.43 0.45 9.64
CA THR A 164 -2.38 1.41 10.76
C THR A 164 -3.63 2.28 10.81
N VAL A 165 -4.06 2.85 9.67
CA VAL A 165 -5.24 3.72 9.66
C VAL A 165 -6.52 2.94 10.00
N LEU A 166 -6.68 1.73 9.44
CA LEU A 166 -7.87 0.92 9.68
C LEU A 166 -7.93 0.42 11.13
N ALA A 167 -6.83 -0.17 11.64
CA ALA A 167 -6.73 -0.66 13.00
C ALA A 167 -6.93 0.47 14.02
N GLY A 168 -6.24 1.60 13.84
CA GLY A 168 -6.34 2.71 14.76
C GLY A 168 -7.71 3.38 14.74
N ARG A 169 -8.37 3.48 13.58
CA ARG A 169 -9.75 3.99 13.52
C ARG A 169 -10.71 3.08 14.27
N ARG A 170 -10.68 1.78 13.98
CA ARG A 170 -11.52 0.77 14.66
C ARG A 170 -11.27 0.77 16.17
N ALA A 171 -10.02 0.75 16.61
CA ALA A 171 -9.67 0.81 18.02
C ALA A 171 -10.22 2.07 18.71
N LEU A 172 -10.03 3.25 18.12
CA LEU A 172 -10.50 4.51 18.67
C LEU A 172 -12.05 4.61 18.69
N ASP A 173 -12.70 4.12 17.64
CA ASP A 173 -14.16 4.11 17.55
C ASP A 173 -14.76 3.17 18.60
N GLU A 174 -14.14 2.01 18.82
CA GLU A 174 -14.59 1.01 19.80
C GLU A 174 -14.42 1.52 21.23
N LEU A 175 -13.26 2.09 21.57
CA LEU A 175 -13.02 2.67 22.89
C LEU A 175 -13.96 3.83 23.21
N ARG A 176 -14.38 4.59 22.19
CA ARG A 176 -15.34 5.67 22.36
C ARG A 176 -16.76 5.14 22.56
N THR A 177 -17.16 4.14 21.76
CA THR A 177 -18.53 3.61 21.75
C THR A 177 -18.80 2.72 22.96
N ARG A 178 -17.83 1.88 23.34
CA ARG A 178 -17.92 0.92 24.45
C ARG A 178 -17.16 1.40 25.69
N LYS A 179 -17.20 2.71 25.96
CA LYS A 179 -16.50 3.29 27.12
C LYS A 179 -16.92 2.63 28.45
N GLY A 180 -18.20 2.31 28.61
CA GLY A 180 -18.72 1.64 29.81
C GLY A 180 -18.10 0.26 30.05
N GLU A 181 -17.70 -0.46 29.00
CA GLU A 181 -17.04 -1.76 29.15
C GLU A 181 -15.57 -1.62 29.57
N VAL A 182 -14.90 -0.55 29.12
CA VAL A 182 -13.56 -0.19 29.62
C VAL A 182 -13.64 0.16 31.11
N GLU A 183 -14.63 0.94 31.53
CA GLU A 183 -14.86 1.29 32.94
C GLU A 183 -15.19 0.05 33.79
N ALA A 184 -15.96 -0.90 33.27
CA ALA A 184 -16.23 -2.17 33.94
C ALA A 184 -14.97 -3.02 34.11
N ALA A 185 -14.13 -3.12 33.08
CA ALA A 185 -12.85 -3.82 33.17
C ALA A 185 -11.90 -3.19 34.21
N LEU A 186 -11.86 -1.86 34.29
CA LEU A 186 -11.12 -1.15 35.34
C LEU A 186 -11.67 -1.45 36.74
N ALA A 187 -12.99 -1.50 36.91
CA ALA A 187 -13.62 -1.85 38.19
C ALA A 187 -13.32 -3.29 38.64
N LEU A 188 -13.05 -4.20 37.69
CA LEU A 188 -12.57 -5.56 37.94
C LEU A 188 -11.07 -5.63 38.28
N GLY A 189 -10.36 -4.50 38.28
CA GLY A 189 -8.95 -4.41 38.65
C GLY A 189 -7.96 -4.55 37.49
N LEU A 190 -8.41 -4.51 36.23
CA LEU A 190 -7.49 -4.48 35.09
C LEU A 190 -6.74 -3.13 35.05
N LEU A 191 -5.49 -3.17 34.59
CA LEU A 191 -4.73 -1.96 34.29
C LEU A 191 -5.37 -1.22 33.10
N ASP A 192 -5.29 0.11 33.05
CA ASP A 192 -5.89 0.94 31.98
C ASP A 192 -5.55 0.45 30.56
N ARG A 193 -4.27 0.13 30.34
CA ARG A 193 -3.81 -0.45 29.08
C ARG A 193 -4.56 -1.74 28.74
N ASP A 194 -4.69 -2.66 29.69
CA ASP A 194 -5.23 -3.99 29.44
C ASP A 194 -6.76 -3.94 29.29
N ALA A 195 -7.43 -3.11 30.09
CA ALA A 195 -8.85 -2.80 29.93
C ALA A 195 -9.15 -2.25 28.53
N ARG A 196 -8.35 -1.30 28.04
CA ARG A 196 -8.50 -0.75 26.68
C ARG A 196 -8.15 -1.76 25.59
N LEU A 197 -7.13 -2.60 25.80
CA LEU A 197 -6.76 -3.64 24.84
C LEU A 197 -7.85 -4.68 24.66
N GLU A 198 -8.51 -5.08 25.74
CA GLU A 198 -9.60 -6.08 25.70
C GLU A 198 -10.73 -5.63 24.76
N ILE A 199 -11.07 -4.34 24.81
CA ILE A 199 -12.12 -3.76 23.99
C ILE A 199 -11.63 -3.45 22.57
N ALA A 200 -10.44 -2.87 22.41
CA ALA A 200 -9.96 -2.37 21.13
C ALA A 200 -9.40 -3.45 20.19
N ARG A 201 -8.75 -4.49 20.73
CA ARG A 201 -7.98 -5.47 19.94
C ARG A 201 -8.86 -6.28 18.96
N PRO A 202 -10.03 -6.81 19.33
CA PRO A 202 -10.84 -7.61 18.42
C PRO A 202 -11.21 -6.83 17.15
N ALA A 203 -11.80 -5.65 17.31
CA ALA A 203 -12.22 -4.80 16.19
C ALA A 203 -11.03 -4.28 15.35
N ALA A 204 -9.89 -4.02 15.98
CA ALA A 204 -8.71 -3.55 15.26
C ALA A 204 -8.01 -4.66 14.44
N SER A 205 -8.17 -5.92 14.84
CA SER A 205 -7.57 -7.08 14.16
C SER A 205 -8.17 -7.30 12.76
N ASP A 206 -9.41 -6.85 12.54
CA ASP A 206 -10.06 -6.86 11.21
C ASP A 206 -9.29 -6.05 10.16
N ALA A 207 -8.38 -5.17 10.59
CA ALA A 207 -7.49 -4.45 9.68
C ALA A 207 -6.53 -5.35 8.88
N LEU A 208 -6.36 -6.62 9.30
CA LEU A 208 -5.55 -7.62 8.61
C LEU A 208 -6.32 -8.33 7.48
N LEU A 209 -7.66 -8.28 7.48
CA LEU A 209 -8.48 -8.99 6.51
C LEU A 209 -8.17 -8.61 5.05
N PRO A 210 -8.02 -7.32 4.68
CA PRO A 210 -7.70 -6.96 3.30
C PRO A 210 -6.37 -7.57 2.80
N GLY A 211 -5.37 -7.68 3.67
CA GLY A 211 -4.09 -8.31 3.34
C GLY A 211 -4.21 -9.83 3.18
N LEU A 212 -4.98 -10.47 4.06
CA LEU A 212 -5.28 -11.91 3.97
C LEU A 212 -6.04 -12.24 2.69
N ASP A 213 -7.05 -11.45 2.34
CA ASP A 213 -7.88 -11.68 1.16
C ASP A 213 -7.11 -11.41 -0.14
N GLN A 214 -6.25 -10.39 -0.16
CA GLN A 214 -5.30 -10.19 -1.26
C GLN A 214 -4.41 -11.42 -1.46
N THR A 215 -3.83 -11.97 -0.38
CA THR A 215 -2.96 -13.14 -0.47
C THR A 215 -3.70 -14.39 -0.89
N ARG A 216 -4.94 -14.60 -0.42
CA ARG A 216 -5.77 -15.77 -0.79
C ARG A 216 -6.19 -15.77 -2.26
N THR A 217 -6.39 -14.60 -2.84
CA THR A 217 -6.95 -14.45 -4.20
C THR A 217 -5.89 -14.19 -5.26
N VAL A 218 -4.61 -14.08 -4.89
CA VAL A 218 -3.53 -13.83 -5.83
C VAL A 218 -3.39 -14.97 -6.83
N GLY A 219 -3.26 -14.63 -8.11
CA GLY A 219 -3.15 -15.59 -9.20
C GLY A 219 -4.46 -16.27 -9.60
N LEU A 220 -5.51 -16.20 -8.76
CA LEU A 220 -6.84 -16.75 -9.06
C LEU A 220 -7.81 -15.68 -9.56
N VAL A 221 -7.89 -14.54 -8.85
CA VAL A 221 -8.80 -13.44 -9.19
C VAL A 221 -8.04 -12.15 -9.47
N THR A 222 -6.86 -11.99 -8.87
CA THR A 222 -6.05 -10.78 -9.02
C THR A 222 -4.62 -11.11 -9.43
N LEU A 223 -4.09 -10.38 -10.40
CA LEU A 223 -2.68 -10.38 -10.75
C LEU A 223 -2.05 -9.08 -10.25
N PRO A 224 -1.12 -9.15 -9.27
CA PRO A 224 -0.47 -7.95 -8.76
C PRO A 224 0.28 -7.20 -9.85
N GLY A 225 0.16 -5.88 -9.89
CA GLY A 225 0.83 -5.05 -10.90
C GLY A 225 2.36 -5.19 -10.88
N ALA A 226 2.97 -5.44 -9.72
CA ALA A 226 4.41 -5.70 -9.61
C ALA A 226 4.82 -7.01 -10.29
N PHE A 227 4.04 -8.10 -10.11
CA PHE A 227 4.25 -9.36 -10.81
C PHE A 227 4.17 -9.19 -12.34
N VAL A 228 3.13 -8.52 -12.83
CA VAL A 228 2.97 -8.22 -14.26
C VAL A 228 4.11 -7.31 -14.75
N GLY A 229 4.51 -6.32 -13.97
CA GLY A 229 5.63 -5.43 -14.31
C GLY A 229 6.97 -6.18 -14.45
N VAL A 230 7.25 -7.13 -13.57
CA VAL A 230 8.46 -7.97 -13.64
C VAL A 230 8.41 -8.91 -14.85
N LEU A 231 7.25 -9.47 -15.18
CA LEU A 231 7.03 -10.26 -16.39
C LEU A 231 7.26 -9.43 -17.67
N LEU A 232 6.64 -8.26 -17.77
CA LEU A 232 6.80 -7.33 -18.90
C LEU A 232 8.25 -6.81 -19.00
N GLY A 233 8.97 -6.77 -17.88
CA GLY A 233 10.41 -6.50 -17.84
C GLY A 233 11.29 -7.65 -18.34
N GLY A 234 10.70 -8.77 -18.80
CA GLY A 234 11.39 -9.90 -19.42
C GLY A 234 11.80 -11.01 -18.44
N ALA A 235 11.36 -10.98 -17.19
CA ALA A 235 11.63 -12.07 -16.24
C ALA A 235 10.78 -13.31 -16.52
N SER A 236 11.28 -14.49 -16.15
CA SER A 236 10.49 -15.72 -16.24
C SER A 236 9.31 -15.71 -15.26
N PRO A 237 8.17 -16.37 -15.59
CA PRO A 237 7.03 -16.45 -14.69
C PRO A 237 7.35 -17.01 -13.30
N LEU A 238 8.25 -17.98 -13.23
CA LEU A 238 8.67 -18.56 -11.96
C LEU A 238 9.44 -17.55 -11.09
N ALA A 239 10.36 -16.78 -11.68
CA ALA A 239 11.10 -15.75 -10.96
C ALA A 239 10.20 -14.60 -10.51
N ALA A 240 9.31 -14.13 -11.39
CA ALA A 240 8.31 -13.11 -11.05
C ALA A 240 7.40 -13.58 -9.91
N GLY A 241 6.96 -14.84 -9.95
CA GLY A 241 6.11 -15.46 -8.94
C GLY A 241 6.79 -15.55 -7.58
N ALA A 242 8.06 -15.95 -7.54
CA ALA A 242 8.83 -16.02 -6.31
C ALA A 242 9.00 -14.65 -5.63
N VAL A 243 9.34 -13.61 -6.41
CA VAL A 243 9.46 -12.24 -5.89
C VAL A 243 8.11 -11.74 -5.38
N GLN A 244 7.02 -12.00 -6.11
CA GLN A 244 5.68 -11.58 -5.70
C GLN A 244 5.23 -12.30 -4.41
N LEU A 245 5.48 -13.61 -4.29
CA LEU A 245 5.17 -14.37 -3.08
C LEU A 245 5.92 -13.80 -1.87
N PHE A 246 7.21 -13.50 -2.04
CA PHE A 246 7.99 -12.83 -1.01
C PHE A 246 7.35 -11.50 -0.60
N VAL A 247 6.95 -10.65 -1.56
CA VAL A 247 6.33 -9.34 -1.26
C VAL A 247 5.02 -9.50 -0.49
N LEU A 248 4.18 -10.50 -0.81
CA LEU A 248 2.93 -10.75 -0.08
C LEU A 248 3.17 -11.21 1.36
N LEU A 249 4.12 -12.12 1.57
CA LEU A 249 4.47 -12.56 2.92
C LEU A 249 5.10 -11.43 3.74
N ALA A 250 5.95 -10.62 3.12
CA ALA A 250 6.50 -9.41 3.74
C ALA A 250 5.39 -8.41 4.10
N LEU A 251 4.41 -8.19 3.22
CA LEU A 251 3.26 -7.34 3.50
C LEU A 251 2.44 -7.84 4.70
N MET A 252 2.17 -9.14 4.78
CA MET A 252 1.46 -9.71 5.94
C MET A 252 2.20 -9.48 7.24
N ALA A 253 3.53 -9.67 7.25
CA ALA A 253 4.36 -9.40 8.43
C ALA A 253 4.35 -7.91 8.80
N VAL A 254 4.56 -7.02 7.81
CA VAL A 254 4.52 -5.55 7.97
C VAL A 254 3.18 -5.10 8.54
N GLN A 255 2.07 -5.58 7.98
CA GLN A 255 0.72 -5.22 8.42
C GLN A 255 0.45 -5.73 9.84
N SER A 256 0.84 -6.96 10.16
CA SER A 256 0.68 -7.53 11.51
C SER A 256 1.43 -6.72 12.57
N LEU A 257 2.67 -6.32 12.27
CA LEU A 257 3.46 -5.43 13.14
C LEU A 257 2.82 -4.05 13.26
N ALA A 258 2.42 -3.47 12.14
CA ALA A 258 1.79 -2.15 12.11
C ALA A 258 0.48 -2.11 12.91
N VAL A 259 -0.39 -3.12 12.78
CA VAL A 259 -1.62 -3.25 13.57
C VAL A 259 -1.29 -3.39 15.05
N SER A 260 -0.37 -4.31 15.41
CA SER A 260 -0.01 -4.57 16.81
C SER A 260 0.51 -3.31 17.50
N VAL A 261 1.45 -2.58 16.88
CA VAL A 261 1.99 -1.33 17.42
C VAL A 261 0.94 -0.23 17.47
N THR A 262 0.05 -0.15 16.48
CA THR A 262 -1.02 0.86 16.46
C THR A 262 -1.98 0.65 17.63
N VAL A 263 -2.45 -0.59 17.83
CA VAL A 263 -3.37 -0.95 18.91
C VAL A 263 -2.73 -0.70 20.27
N GLU A 264 -1.45 -1.03 20.42
CA GLU A 264 -0.68 -0.76 21.64
C GLU A 264 -0.60 0.74 21.96
N LEU A 265 -0.32 1.58 20.96
CA LEU A 265 -0.24 3.04 21.14
C LEU A 265 -1.61 3.66 21.47
N VAL A 266 -2.69 3.14 20.87
CA VAL A 266 -4.05 3.57 21.17
C VAL A 266 -4.44 3.14 22.60
N ALA A 267 -4.15 1.90 22.99
CA ALA A 267 -4.48 1.40 24.32
C ALA A 267 -3.70 2.11 25.44
N ARG A 268 -2.46 2.54 25.18
CA ARG A 268 -1.70 3.38 26.12
C ARG A 268 -2.13 4.87 26.12
N GLY A 269 -3.17 5.22 25.38
CA GLY A 269 -3.65 6.60 25.25
C GLY A 269 -2.70 7.55 24.52
N ARG A 270 -1.64 7.04 23.88
CA ARG A 270 -0.65 7.86 23.16
C ARG A 270 -1.19 8.40 21.84
N ILE A 271 -2.01 7.59 21.16
CA ILE A 271 -2.82 8.02 20.01
C ILE A 271 -4.27 8.14 20.51
N ASN A 272 -4.81 9.36 20.48
CA ASN A 272 -6.16 9.68 20.94
C ASN A 272 -6.76 10.80 20.06
N ARG A 273 -8.05 11.11 20.21
CA ARG A 273 -8.74 12.13 19.39
C ARG A 273 -9.12 13.39 20.17
N ASP A 274 -8.68 13.48 21.42
CA ASP A 274 -9.01 14.56 22.35
C ASP A 274 -8.02 15.74 22.24
#